data_AF-A0A380ZZM2-F1
#
_entry.id   AF-A0A380ZZM2-F1
#
_cell.length_a   1.000
_cell.length_b   1.000
_cell.length_c   1.000
_cell.angle_alpha   90.00
_cell.angle_beta   90.00
_cell.angle_gamma   90.00
#
_symmetry.space_group_name_H-M   'P 1'
#
loop_
_entity.id
_entity.type
_entity.pdbx_description
1 polymer ?
#
loop_
_entity_poly.entity_id
_entity_poly.type
_entity_poly.pdbx_seq_one_letter_code
_entity_poly.pdbx_strand_id
1 'polypeptide(L)'
;MNTHKHARLTFLRRLEMVQQLIAHQVCVPEAARAYGVTAPTVRKWLGRFLAQGQAGLADASSRPTVSPRAIAPAKALAIVELRRKRLTQARIAQALGVSASTVSRVLARAGLSHLADLEPAEPVVRYEHQAPGDLLHIDIKKLGRIQRPGHRVTGNRRDTVEGAGWDFVFVAIDDHARVAFTDIHPDERFPSAVQFLKDAVAYYQRLGVTIQRLLTDNGSAFRSRAFAALCHELGIKHRFTRPYRPQTNGKAERFIQSALREWAYAHTYQNSQHRADAMKSWLHHYNWHRPHQGIGRAVPISRLNLDEYNLLTVHSYWTLTALDVGQGGAVVLETARHVLLFDTGPRHGDASDAGERVIAPFLWARGYRHIDTLVVSHADLDHTGGLRSVLAALPVGQAYASFDLAAWLARQARVRPDGWRAAPRMPPATRGCEAGVQWRVDGVRLRFVYPPSLAAPLPWRSSNARSCVLLVEGVGHRALLTGDVGLVQEAAFAAALPPVDLVMAPHHGSAMSSGSLLTAATRPAHAIAQAGYLNRFGHPAASAINRWRRAGAAVWRTDLDGAVRADSTPRGLFASGQRQVARRYWRDSRAGPDAPLR
;
A
#
# COMPACT_ATOMS: atom_id res chain seq x y z
N MET A 1 -2.83 23.62 51.07
CA MET A 1 -3.39 23.44 52.42
C MET A 1 -4.92 23.47 52.29
N ASN A 2 -5.59 22.33 52.29
CA ASN A 2 -7.04 22.26 52.06
C ASN A 2 -7.78 22.71 53.33
N THR A 3 -8.09 24.00 53.42
CA THR A 3 -8.97 24.50 54.48
C THR A 3 -10.36 23.93 54.23
N HIS A 4 -11.01 23.42 55.27
CA HIS A 4 -12.36 22.86 55.14
C HIS A 4 -13.33 23.89 54.52
N LYS A 5 -14.24 23.48 53.63
CA LYS A 5 -15.17 24.38 52.90
C LYS A 5 -16.06 25.26 53.80
N HIS A 6 -16.20 24.89 55.07
CA HIS A 6 -16.95 25.64 56.08
C HIS A 6 -16.04 26.34 57.12
N ALA A 7 -14.73 26.38 56.90
CA ALA A 7 -13.81 27.08 57.79
C ALA A 7 -14.01 28.60 57.64
N ARG A 8 -14.52 29.25 58.70
CA ARG A 8 -14.68 30.72 58.72
C ARG A 8 -13.36 31.48 58.66
N LEU A 9 -12.27 30.87 59.12
CA LEU A 9 -10.94 31.48 59.13
C LEU A 9 -9.94 30.60 58.38
N THR A 10 -9.29 31.20 57.39
CA THR A 10 -8.08 30.67 56.73
C THR A 10 -6.88 30.79 57.67
N PHE A 11 -5.77 30.14 57.30
CA PHE A 11 -4.51 30.25 58.06
C PHE A 11 -4.08 31.69 58.29
N LEU A 12 -4.09 32.51 57.23
CA LEU A 12 -3.71 33.92 57.30
C LEU A 12 -4.62 34.70 58.24
N ARG A 13 -5.93 34.49 58.17
CA ARG A 13 -6.89 35.17 59.06
C ARG A 13 -6.72 34.77 60.53
N ARG A 14 -6.31 33.52 60.81
CA ARG A 14 -5.95 33.10 62.17
C ARG A 14 -4.67 33.78 62.65
N LEU A 15 -3.68 33.92 61.78
CA LEU A 15 -2.40 34.54 62.09
C LEU A 15 -2.58 36.04 62.39
N GLU A 16 -3.29 36.76 61.52
CA GLU A 16 -3.64 38.17 61.73
C GLU A 16 -4.36 38.37 63.08
N MET A 17 -5.38 37.56 63.35
CA MET A 17 -6.16 37.63 64.59
C MET A 17 -5.27 37.47 65.83
N VAL A 18 -4.34 36.51 65.80
CA VAL A 18 -3.44 36.27 66.93
C VAL A 18 -2.35 37.34 67.04
N GLN A 19 -1.83 37.86 65.93
CA GLN A 19 -0.86 38.95 65.93
C GLN A 19 -1.46 40.24 66.53
N GLN A 20 -2.71 40.58 66.19
CA GLN A 20 -3.41 41.72 66.78
C GLN A 20 -3.62 41.56 68.29
N LEU A 21 -3.90 40.35 68.76
CA LEU A 21 -4.01 40.04 70.19
C LEU A 21 -2.67 40.16 70.93
N ILE A 22 -1.57 39.69 70.33
CA ILE A 22 -0.22 39.75 70.93
C ILE A 22 0.32 41.17 70.94
N ALA A 23 0.03 41.96 69.90
CA ALA A 23 0.39 43.37 69.83
C ALA A 23 -0.51 44.27 70.72
N HIS A 24 -1.39 43.68 71.53
CA HIS A 24 -2.37 44.38 72.39
C HIS A 24 -3.26 45.39 71.63
N GLN A 25 -3.48 45.17 70.33
CA GLN A 25 -4.29 46.05 69.47
C GLN A 25 -5.79 45.83 69.65
N VAL A 26 -6.19 44.64 70.11
CA VAL A 26 -7.58 44.26 70.37
C VAL A 26 -7.66 43.34 71.58
N CYS A 27 -8.77 43.36 72.32
CA CYS A 27 -9.05 42.34 73.33
C CYS A 27 -9.79 41.13 72.74
N VAL A 28 -9.85 40.01 73.47
CA VAL A 28 -10.45 38.74 72.99
C VAL A 28 -11.91 38.89 72.50
N PRO A 29 -12.82 39.59 73.21
CA PRO A 29 -14.17 39.85 72.71
C PRO A 29 -14.23 40.64 71.40
N GLU A 30 -13.33 41.63 71.23
CA GLU A 30 -13.26 42.45 70.02
C GLU A 30 -12.75 41.63 68.83
N ALA A 31 -11.69 40.84 69.03
CA ALA A 31 -11.18 39.91 68.02
C ALA A 31 -12.25 38.87 67.61
N ALA A 32 -13.02 38.33 68.57
CA ALA A 32 -14.10 37.39 68.28
C ALA A 32 -15.15 37.99 67.34
N ARG A 33 -15.56 39.24 67.59
CA ARG A 33 -16.50 39.98 66.76
C ARG A 33 -15.92 40.29 65.37
N ALA A 34 -14.70 40.82 65.31
CA ALA A 34 -14.03 41.22 64.06
C ALA A 34 -13.75 40.05 63.11
N TYR A 35 -13.45 38.86 63.66
CA TYR A 35 -13.14 37.67 62.88
C TYR A 35 -14.32 36.69 62.76
N GLY A 36 -15.51 37.04 63.27
CA GLY A 36 -16.73 36.25 63.10
C GLY A 36 -16.69 34.86 63.74
N VAL A 37 -15.97 34.74 64.87
CA VAL A 37 -15.80 33.50 65.66
C VAL A 37 -16.12 33.73 67.14
N THR A 38 -16.17 32.67 67.94
CA THR A 38 -16.47 32.77 69.38
C THR A 38 -15.20 33.09 70.20
N ALA A 39 -15.33 33.77 71.34
CA ALA A 39 -14.20 34.04 72.24
C ALA A 39 -13.41 32.78 72.68
N PRO A 40 -14.05 31.61 72.93
CA PRO A 40 -13.31 30.34 73.13
C PRO A 40 -12.46 29.93 71.94
N THR A 41 -12.93 30.18 70.71
CA THR A 41 -12.19 29.87 69.47
C THR A 41 -10.98 30.78 69.33
N VAL A 42 -11.13 32.07 69.64
CA VAL A 42 -10.02 33.03 69.71
C VAL A 42 -8.98 32.57 70.73
N ARG A 43 -9.40 32.25 71.96
CA ARG A 43 -8.51 31.72 73.02
C ARG A 43 -7.81 30.42 72.60
N LYS A 44 -8.52 29.52 71.93
CA LYS A 44 -7.95 28.27 71.40
C LYS A 44 -6.82 28.53 70.41
N TRP A 45 -7.03 29.44 69.45
CA TRP A 45 -6.00 29.76 68.46
C TRP A 45 -4.82 30.52 69.05
N LEU A 46 -5.09 31.47 69.96
CA LEU A 46 -4.04 32.16 70.72
C LEU A 46 -3.21 31.16 71.54
N GLY A 47 -3.85 30.27 72.29
CA GLY A 47 -3.16 29.25 73.09
C GLY A 47 -2.31 28.30 72.23
N ARG A 48 -2.81 27.89 71.06
CA ARG A 48 -2.04 27.07 70.11
C ARG A 48 -0.84 27.83 69.54
N PHE A 49 -1.00 29.10 69.22
CA PHE A 49 0.09 29.94 68.73
C PHE A 49 1.16 30.17 69.80
N LEU A 50 0.75 30.43 71.04
CA LEU A 50 1.70 30.60 72.15
C LEU A 50 2.49 29.31 72.41
N ALA A 51 1.87 28.14 72.25
CA ALA A 51 2.53 26.85 72.47
C ALA A 51 3.41 26.38 71.30
N GLN A 52 3.06 26.71 70.05
CA GLN A 52 3.64 26.08 68.85
C GLN A 52 4.03 27.07 67.74
N GLY A 53 3.96 28.38 68.01
CA GLY A 53 4.14 29.44 67.02
C GLY A 53 3.12 29.38 65.89
N GLN A 54 3.51 29.87 64.70
CA GLN A 54 2.65 29.86 63.51
C GLN A 54 2.17 28.45 63.12
N ALA A 55 2.97 27.41 63.39
CA ALA A 55 2.62 26.02 63.07
C ALA A 55 1.35 25.55 63.80
N GLY A 56 1.08 26.06 65.01
CA GLY A 56 -0.11 25.73 65.80
C GLY A 56 -1.44 26.23 65.19
N LEU A 57 -1.38 27.11 64.19
CA LEU A 57 -2.55 27.66 63.51
C LEU A 57 -3.03 26.82 62.32
N ALA A 58 -2.23 25.82 61.90
CA ALA A 58 -2.63 24.87 60.89
C ALA A 58 -3.80 23.99 61.38
N ASP A 59 -4.59 23.46 60.44
CA ASP A 59 -5.64 22.50 60.77
C ASP A 59 -5.00 21.20 61.27
N ALA A 60 -5.35 20.80 62.49
CA ALA A 60 -4.95 19.50 63.03
C ALA A 60 -5.79 18.39 62.39
N SER A 61 -5.19 17.22 62.18
CA SER A 61 -5.90 16.05 61.70
C SER A 61 -7.05 15.68 62.65
N SER A 62 -8.24 15.41 62.11
CA SER A 62 -9.36 14.83 62.86
C SER A 62 -9.20 13.32 63.10
N ARG A 63 -8.10 12.72 62.62
CA ARG A 63 -7.83 11.30 62.82
C ARG A 63 -7.49 11.02 64.29
N PRO A 64 -8.11 10.00 64.91
CA PRO A 64 -7.78 9.59 66.28
C PRO A 64 -6.29 9.29 66.42
N THR A 65 -5.67 9.78 67.49
CA THR A 65 -4.26 9.52 67.83
C THR A 65 -4.00 8.05 68.09
N VAL A 66 -5.00 7.32 68.59
CA VAL A 66 -4.95 5.87 68.85
C VAL A 66 -6.19 5.23 68.24
N SER A 67 -5.99 4.14 67.51
CA SER A 67 -7.06 3.29 66.97
C SER A 67 -6.96 1.91 67.63
N PRO A 68 -7.73 1.62 68.70
CA PRO A 68 -7.60 0.37 69.46
C PRO A 68 -7.80 -0.90 68.63
N ARG A 69 -8.55 -0.80 67.52
CA ARG A 69 -8.79 -1.91 66.58
C ARG A 69 -7.76 -1.97 65.42
N ALA A 70 -6.66 -1.23 65.53
CA ALA A 70 -5.58 -1.33 64.55
C ALA A 70 -4.93 -2.71 64.62
N ILE A 71 -4.64 -3.30 63.47
CA ILE A 71 -3.87 -4.54 63.41
C ILE A 71 -2.48 -4.31 63.98
N ALA A 72 -1.99 -5.25 64.79
CA ALA A 72 -0.63 -5.22 65.31
C ALA A 72 0.39 -5.17 64.15
N PRO A 73 1.43 -4.31 64.19
CA PRO A 73 2.42 -4.18 63.12
C PRO A 73 3.05 -5.51 62.71
N ALA A 74 3.38 -6.38 63.67
CA ALA A 74 3.95 -7.70 63.41
C ALA A 74 3.01 -8.60 62.58
N LYS A 75 1.70 -8.58 62.85
CA LYS A 75 0.72 -9.33 62.04
C LYS A 75 0.57 -8.75 60.64
N ALA A 76 0.62 -7.42 60.49
CA ALA A 76 0.60 -6.79 59.18
C ALA A 76 1.83 -7.17 58.33
N LEU A 77 3.01 -7.24 58.94
CA LEU A 77 4.23 -7.71 58.29
C LEU A 77 4.10 -9.19 57.87
N ALA A 78 3.61 -10.06 58.77
CA ALA A 78 3.40 -11.47 58.47
C ALA A 78 2.43 -11.69 57.30
N ILE A 79 1.37 -10.86 57.17
CA ILE A 79 0.46 -10.89 56.02
C ILE A 79 1.23 -10.63 54.72
N VAL A 80 2.11 -9.63 54.69
CA VAL A 80 2.94 -9.30 53.51
C VAL A 80 3.91 -10.42 53.19
N GLU A 81 4.59 -10.98 54.19
CA GLU A 81 5.54 -12.09 54.01
C GLU A 81 4.88 -13.36 53.47
N LEU A 82 3.73 -13.75 54.02
CA LEU A 82 2.98 -14.89 53.51
C LEU A 82 2.45 -14.64 52.09
N ARG A 83 2.10 -13.39 51.76
CA ARG A 83 1.73 -13.02 50.40
C ARG A 83 2.91 -13.16 49.45
N ARG A 84 4.12 -12.75 49.84
CA ARG A 84 5.36 -12.94 49.07
C ARG A 84 5.69 -14.41 48.81
N LYS A 85 5.30 -15.30 49.73
CA LYS A 85 5.33 -16.77 49.55
C LYS A 85 4.19 -17.32 48.67
N ARG A 86 3.48 -16.46 47.93
CA ARG A 86 2.37 -16.77 47.01
C ARG A 86 1.12 -17.38 47.67
N LEU A 87 0.90 -17.20 48.98
CA LEU A 87 -0.35 -17.64 49.60
C LEU A 87 -1.54 -16.76 49.15
N THR A 88 -2.72 -17.38 49.03
CA THR A 88 -3.97 -16.67 48.76
C THR A 88 -4.43 -15.90 50.00
N GLN A 89 -5.17 -14.80 49.81
CA GLN A 89 -5.67 -14.00 50.94
C GLN A 89 -6.48 -14.83 51.94
N ALA A 90 -7.24 -15.82 51.45
CA ALA A 90 -7.99 -16.75 52.28
C ALA A 90 -7.08 -17.64 53.15
N ARG A 91 -6.01 -18.20 52.59
CA ARG A 91 -5.05 -19.01 53.35
C ARG A 91 -4.26 -18.17 54.36
N ILE A 92 -3.94 -16.92 54.03
CA ILE A 92 -3.28 -15.98 54.94
C ILE A 92 -4.21 -15.64 56.12
N ALA A 93 -5.49 -15.36 55.84
CA ALA A 93 -6.50 -15.07 56.85
C ALA A 93 -6.66 -16.23 57.85
N GLN A 94 -6.74 -17.46 57.31
CA GLN A 94 -6.80 -18.69 58.11
C GLN A 94 -5.54 -18.89 58.96
N ALA A 95 -4.35 -18.74 58.37
CA ALA A 95 -3.08 -18.99 59.06
C ALA A 95 -2.78 -18.00 60.19
N LEU A 96 -3.21 -16.74 60.06
CA LEU A 96 -2.92 -15.67 61.03
C LEU A 96 -4.07 -15.34 61.97
N GLY A 97 -5.22 -16.03 61.82
CA GLY A 97 -6.42 -15.80 62.63
C GLY A 97 -6.96 -14.38 62.52
N VAL A 98 -7.02 -13.83 61.31
CA VAL A 98 -7.54 -12.48 61.03
C VAL A 98 -8.59 -12.51 59.93
N SER A 99 -9.50 -11.54 59.89
CA SER A 99 -10.52 -11.48 58.84
C SER A 99 -9.90 -11.27 57.45
N ALA A 100 -10.53 -11.85 56.42
CA ALA A 100 -10.15 -11.65 55.02
C ALA A 100 -10.14 -10.15 54.64
N SER A 101 -11.07 -9.36 55.19
CA SER A 101 -11.12 -7.90 54.98
C SER A 101 -9.92 -7.17 55.58
N THR A 102 -9.32 -7.70 56.65
CA THR A 102 -8.08 -7.15 57.23
C THR A 102 -6.88 -7.51 56.38
N VAL A 103 -6.78 -8.75 55.90
CA VAL A 103 -5.74 -9.18 54.94
C VAL A 103 -5.80 -8.33 53.68
N SER A 104 -6.98 -8.19 53.07
CA SER A 104 -7.20 -7.37 51.88
C SER A 104 -6.75 -5.92 52.08
N ARG A 105 -7.14 -5.27 53.19
CA ARG A 105 -6.71 -3.89 53.47
C ARG A 105 -5.20 -3.74 53.69
N VAL A 106 -4.55 -4.70 54.34
CA VAL A 106 -3.10 -4.69 54.54
C VAL A 106 -2.38 -4.86 53.21
N LEU A 107 -2.79 -5.84 52.40
CA LEU A 107 -2.20 -6.09 51.09
C LEU A 107 -2.46 -4.93 50.11
N ALA A 108 -3.64 -4.33 50.12
CA ALA A 108 -3.93 -3.16 49.30
C ALA A 108 -3.01 -1.98 49.62
N ARG A 109 -2.73 -1.72 50.91
CA ARG A 109 -1.76 -0.68 51.33
C ARG A 109 -0.33 -1.00 50.93
N ALA A 110 0.02 -2.29 50.89
CA ALA A 110 1.33 -2.75 50.44
C ALA A 110 1.43 -2.88 48.91
N GLY A 111 0.34 -2.63 48.17
CA GLY A 111 0.29 -2.82 46.72
C GLY A 111 0.37 -4.29 46.28
N LEU A 112 -0.11 -5.25 47.08
CA LEU A 112 -0.01 -6.70 46.87
C LEU A 112 -1.36 -7.44 46.80
N SER A 113 -2.40 -6.72 46.36
CA SER A 113 -3.78 -7.24 46.30
C SER A 113 -3.91 -8.45 45.37
N HIS A 114 -3.22 -8.42 44.23
CA HIS A 114 -3.20 -9.47 43.21
C HIS A 114 -1.89 -10.26 43.26
N LEU A 115 -1.90 -11.51 42.78
CA LEU A 115 -0.67 -12.32 42.73
C LEU A 115 0.33 -11.74 41.71
N ALA A 116 -0.16 -11.09 40.66
CA ALA A 116 0.67 -10.39 39.67
C ALA A 116 1.48 -9.24 40.29
N ASP A 117 1.05 -8.69 41.42
CA ASP A 117 1.77 -7.61 42.10
C ASP A 117 3.07 -8.09 42.78
N LEU A 118 3.23 -9.40 42.96
CA LEU A 118 4.46 -10.00 43.49
C LEU A 118 5.61 -9.98 42.48
N GLU A 119 5.25 -10.02 41.19
CA GLU A 119 6.16 -10.00 40.06
C GLU A 119 5.65 -8.93 39.10
N PRO A 120 5.78 -7.64 39.48
CA PRO A 120 5.31 -6.55 38.65
C PRO A 120 5.95 -6.69 37.26
N ALA A 121 5.12 -6.61 36.22
CA ALA A 121 5.60 -6.74 34.85
C ALA A 121 6.75 -5.76 34.62
N GLU A 122 7.88 -6.27 34.14
CA GLU A 122 9.01 -5.40 33.79
C GLU A 122 8.51 -4.29 32.85
N PRO A 123 8.93 -3.04 33.07
CA PRO A 123 8.52 -1.94 32.20
C PRO A 123 8.93 -2.25 30.75
N VAL A 124 7.99 -2.05 29.81
CA VAL A 124 8.22 -2.34 28.40
C VAL A 124 9.26 -1.36 27.84
N VAL A 125 10.49 -1.82 27.68
CA VAL A 125 11.55 -1.06 27.01
C VAL A 125 11.30 -1.12 25.50
N ARG A 126 10.91 0.01 24.92
CA ARG A 126 10.78 0.16 23.47
C ARG A 126 12.13 0.60 22.92
N TYR A 127 12.64 -0.14 21.94
CA TYR A 127 13.82 0.23 21.19
C TYR A 127 13.47 0.40 19.71
N GLU A 128 14.36 1.12 19.03
CA GLU A 128 14.41 1.30 17.58
C GLU A 128 15.88 1.56 17.22
N HIS A 129 16.39 0.83 16.22
CA HIS A 129 17.73 1.04 15.67
C HIS A 129 17.82 2.34 14.85
N GLN A 130 19.04 2.82 14.60
CA GLN A 130 19.26 4.16 14.02
C GLN A 130 18.97 4.23 12.53
N ALA A 131 19.22 3.15 11.78
CA ALA A 131 19.04 3.13 10.33
C ALA A 131 18.25 1.89 9.85
N PRO A 132 17.57 1.98 8.69
CA PRO A 132 17.02 0.81 8.01
C PRO A 132 18.09 -0.26 7.75
N GLY A 133 17.72 -1.52 7.91
CA GLY A 133 18.60 -2.66 7.72
C GLY A 133 19.50 -2.99 8.91
N ASP A 134 19.61 -2.11 9.92
CA ASP A 134 20.38 -2.39 11.14
C ASP A 134 19.91 -3.65 11.87
N LEU A 135 18.60 -3.91 11.85
CA LEU A 135 17.97 -5.09 12.42
C LEU A 135 16.69 -5.46 11.68
N LEU A 136 16.65 -6.66 11.12
CA LEU A 136 15.47 -7.26 10.51
C LEU A 136 14.86 -8.31 11.43
N HIS A 137 13.57 -8.17 11.72
CA HIS A 137 12.82 -9.14 12.51
C HIS A 137 12.15 -10.16 11.60
N ILE A 138 12.34 -11.45 11.87
CA ILE A 138 11.68 -12.53 11.14
C ILE A 138 10.81 -13.37 12.08
N ASP A 139 9.63 -13.75 11.58
CA ASP A 139 8.70 -14.65 12.27
C ASP A 139 7.86 -15.45 11.27
N ILE A 140 7.22 -16.52 11.73
CA ILE A 140 6.36 -17.39 10.92
C ILE A 140 4.95 -17.43 11.50
N LYS A 141 3.96 -17.05 10.70
CA LYS A 141 2.55 -17.19 11.06
C LYS A 141 1.88 -18.34 10.31
N LYS A 142 1.38 -19.32 11.05
CA LYS A 142 0.49 -20.36 10.52
C LYS A 142 -0.92 -19.85 10.32
N LEU A 143 -1.48 -20.07 9.14
CA LEU A 143 -2.86 -19.79 8.79
C LEU A 143 -3.52 -21.05 8.25
N GLY A 144 -4.76 -21.34 8.67
CA GLY A 144 -5.50 -22.47 8.11
C GLY A 144 -5.73 -22.27 6.61
N ARG A 145 -5.53 -23.32 5.81
CA ARG A 145 -5.83 -23.30 4.37
C ARG A 145 -7.32 -23.16 4.14
N ILE A 146 -7.66 -22.43 3.08
CA ILE A 146 -9.05 -22.22 2.66
C ILE A 146 -9.24 -23.02 1.38
N GLN A 147 -10.08 -24.06 1.42
CA GLN A 147 -10.55 -24.73 0.20
C GLN A 147 -11.89 -24.14 -0.28
N ARG A 148 -12.73 -23.74 0.69
CA ARG A 148 -13.98 -23.01 0.51
C ARG A 148 -14.22 -22.14 1.76
N PRO A 149 -15.10 -21.11 1.70
CA PRO A 149 -15.54 -20.39 2.89
C PRO A 149 -16.06 -21.37 3.95
N GLY A 150 -15.57 -21.28 5.18
CA GLY A 150 -15.95 -22.18 6.28
C GLY A 150 -16.74 -21.50 7.40
N HIS A 151 -16.85 -22.17 8.55
CA HIS A 151 -17.69 -21.76 9.69
C HIS A 151 -17.56 -20.30 10.16
N ARG A 152 -16.42 -19.64 9.95
CA ARG A 152 -16.23 -18.24 10.33
C ARG A 152 -17.04 -17.28 9.44
N VAL A 153 -17.36 -17.70 8.23
CA VAL A 153 -18.21 -16.99 7.26
C VAL A 153 -19.64 -17.49 7.35
N THR A 154 -19.84 -18.81 7.42
CA THR A 154 -21.18 -19.43 7.39
C THR A 154 -21.86 -19.50 8.75
N GLY A 155 -21.14 -19.26 9.85
CA GLY A 155 -21.63 -19.37 11.23
C GLY A 155 -21.82 -20.81 11.73
N ASN A 156 -21.85 -21.80 10.84
CA ASN A 156 -22.05 -23.20 11.17
C ASN A 156 -20.71 -23.90 11.47
N ARG A 157 -20.47 -24.27 12.74
CA ARG A 157 -19.23 -24.95 13.17
C ARG A 157 -18.98 -26.32 12.52
N ARG A 158 -19.99 -26.92 11.89
CA ARG A 158 -19.83 -28.17 11.12
C ARG A 158 -19.28 -27.93 9.71
N ASP A 159 -19.24 -26.69 9.26
CA ASP A 159 -18.69 -26.31 7.95
C ASP A 159 -17.17 -26.12 8.04
N THR A 160 -16.50 -27.23 8.34
CA THR A 160 -15.05 -27.38 8.38
C THR A 160 -14.59 -28.36 7.31
N VAL A 161 -13.40 -28.13 6.76
CA VAL A 161 -12.78 -29.05 5.81
C VAL A 161 -11.69 -29.83 6.53
N GLU A 162 -11.89 -31.12 6.72
CA GLU A 162 -10.87 -32.00 7.31
C GLU A 162 -9.64 -32.11 6.40
N GLY A 163 -8.45 -32.15 7.01
CA GLY A 163 -7.20 -32.34 6.26
C GLY A 163 -6.75 -31.16 5.39
N ALA A 164 -7.40 -29.99 5.44
CA ALA A 164 -7.05 -28.85 4.59
C ALA A 164 -5.59 -28.35 4.78
N GLY A 165 -5.02 -28.52 5.97
CA GLY A 165 -3.64 -28.16 6.29
C GLY A 165 -3.43 -26.67 6.56
N TRP A 166 -2.17 -26.25 6.45
CA TRP A 166 -1.71 -24.92 6.85
C TRP A 166 -0.95 -24.22 5.72
N ASP A 167 -1.13 -22.90 5.64
CA ASP A 167 -0.25 -21.98 4.93
C ASP A 167 0.70 -21.34 5.95
N PHE A 168 1.99 -21.27 5.63
CA PHE A 168 3.02 -20.71 6.50
C PHE A 168 3.46 -19.37 5.94
N VAL A 169 3.00 -18.29 6.56
CA VAL A 169 3.33 -16.93 6.16
C VAL A 169 4.62 -16.53 6.87
N PHE A 170 5.70 -16.45 6.12
CA PHE A 170 6.95 -15.90 6.62
C PHE A 170 6.86 -14.38 6.55
N VAL A 171 7.33 -13.72 7.61
CA VAL A 171 7.29 -12.27 7.77
C VAL A 171 8.69 -11.78 8.06
N ALA A 172 9.10 -10.74 7.38
CA ALA A 172 10.31 -9.97 7.64
C ALA A 172 9.95 -8.49 7.77
N ILE A 173 10.25 -7.85 8.90
CA ILE A 173 9.98 -6.43 9.11
C ILE A 173 11.20 -5.70 9.65
N ASP A 174 11.50 -4.56 9.04
CA ASP A 174 12.60 -3.69 9.44
C ASP A 174 12.33 -2.98 10.78
N ASP A 175 13.35 -2.91 11.64
CA ASP A 175 13.23 -2.28 12.95
C ASP A 175 13.23 -0.74 12.91
N HIS A 176 13.67 -0.09 11.85
CA HIS A 176 13.67 1.37 11.80
C HIS A 176 12.43 1.88 11.04
N ALA A 177 12.35 1.53 9.77
CA ALA A 177 11.39 2.02 8.81
C ALA A 177 10.04 1.30 8.86
N ARG A 178 9.96 0.09 9.45
CA ARG A 178 8.76 -0.78 9.44
C ARG A 178 8.35 -1.27 8.05
N VAL A 179 9.22 -1.15 7.06
CA VAL A 179 8.99 -1.80 5.77
C VAL A 179 8.94 -3.30 6.02
N ALA A 180 7.97 -3.97 5.40
CA ALA A 180 7.73 -5.39 5.59
C ALA A 180 7.79 -6.16 4.27
N PHE A 181 8.27 -7.38 4.34
CA PHE A 181 8.27 -8.35 3.26
C PHE A 181 7.64 -9.64 3.77
N THR A 182 6.76 -10.24 2.99
CA THR A 182 6.06 -11.47 3.39
C THR A 182 5.85 -12.39 2.20
N ASP A 183 6.03 -13.68 2.41
CA ASP A 183 5.73 -14.72 1.44
C ASP A 183 5.09 -15.94 2.11
N ILE A 184 4.35 -16.72 1.31
CA ILE A 184 3.64 -17.91 1.77
C ILE A 184 4.37 -19.15 1.28
N HIS A 185 4.74 -20.03 2.22
CA HIS A 185 5.45 -21.27 1.97
C HIS A 185 4.61 -22.50 2.37
N PRO A 186 4.92 -23.67 1.79
CA PRO A 186 4.18 -24.91 2.09
C PRO A 186 4.45 -25.46 3.50
N ASP A 187 5.57 -25.09 4.13
CA ASP A 187 5.96 -25.53 5.46
C ASP A 187 6.82 -24.48 6.20
N GLU A 188 7.06 -24.71 7.49
CA GLU A 188 7.97 -23.92 8.33
C GLU A 188 9.38 -24.53 8.45
N ARG A 189 9.80 -25.35 7.48
CA ARG A 189 11.08 -26.06 7.55
C ARG A 189 12.23 -25.18 7.04
N PHE A 190 13.46 -25.60 7.33
CA PHE A 190 14.65 -24.84 6.97
C PHE A 190 14.79 -24.51 5.46
N PRO A 191 14.38 -25.35 4.48
CA PRO A 191 14.50 -24.98 3.07
C PRO A 191 13.62 -23.77 2.74
N SER A 192 12.38 -23.75 3.25
CA SER A 192 11.46 -22.62 3.12
C SER A 192 12.01 -21.36 3.79
N ALA A 193 12.58 -21.49 5.00
CA ALA A 193 13.21 -20.36 5.70
C ALA A 193 14.44 -19.80 4.98
N VAL A 194 15.28 -20.66 4.38
CA VAL A 194 16.45 -20.26 3.58
C VAL A 194 16.00 -19.52 2.32
N GLN A 195 15.00 -20.05 1.61
CA GLN A 195 14.45 -19.39 0.42
C GLN A 195 13.84 -18.03 0.77
N PHE A 196 13.03 -17.98 1.83
CA PHE A 196 12.44 -16.75 2.33
C PHE A 196 13.50 -15.68 2.67
N LEU A 197 14.60 -16.07 3.33
CA LEU A 197 15.68 -15.13 3.65
C LEU A 197 16.33 -14.56 2.39
N LYS A 198 16.57 -15.39 1.36
CA LYS A 198 17.10 -14.91 0.07
C LYS A 198 16.16 -13.90 -0.58
N ASP A 199 14.88 -14.21 -0.61
CA ASP A 199 13.87 -13.34 -1.23
C ASP A 199 13.67 -12.04 -0.45
N ALA A 200 13.70 -12.11 0.88
CA ALA A 200 13.66 -10.94 1.76
C ALA A 200 14.88 -10.04 1.55
N VAL A 201 16.10 -10.59 1.57
CA VAL A 201 17.33 -9.81 1.35
C VAL A 201 17.33 -9.18 -0.04
N ALA A 202 16.94 -9.92 -1.08
CA ALA A 202 16.80 -9.37 -2.43
C ALA A 202 15.71 -8.27 -2.51
N TYR A 203 14.63 -8.37 -1.73
CA TYR A 203 13.63 -7.32 -1.61
C TYR A 203 14.19 -6.04 -0.97
N TYR A 204 14.87 -6.15 0.17
CA TYR A 204 15.44 -4.97 0.85
C TYR A 204 16.60 -4.35 0.05
N GLN A 205 17.43 -5.16 -0.60
CA GLN A 205 18.48 -4.67 -1.51
C GLN A 205 17.89 -3.86 -2.68
N ARG A 206 16.75 -4.26 -3.25
CA ARG A 206 16.04 -3.47 -4.28
C ARG A 206 15.54 -2.12 -3.77
N LEU A 207 15.39 -1.97 -2.46
CA LEU A 207 15.05 -0.72 -1.81
C LEU A 207 16.30 0.02 -1.30
N GLY A 208 17.51 -0.34 -1.73
CA GLY A 208 18.74 0.29 -1.26
C GLY A 208 19.09 -0.01 0.20
N VAL A 209 18.45 -1.01 0.82
CA VAL A 209 18.67 -1.37 2.23
C VAL A 209 19.55 -2.62 2.32
N THR A 210 20.70 -2.49 2.98
CA THR A 210 21.57 -3.62 3.32
C THR A 210 21.25 -4.13 4.73
N ILE A 211 20.87 -5.40 4.85
CA ILE A 211 20.56 -6.01 6.14
C ILE A 211 21.86 -6.38 6.86
N GLN A 212 22.07 -5.85 8.07
CA GLN A 212 23.24 -6.13 8.90
C GLN A 212 22.99 -7.23 9.93
N ARG A 213 21.78 -7.27 10.50
CA ARG A 213 21.44 -8.18 11.60
C ARG A 213 20.04 -8.72 11.44
N LEU A 214 19.84 -9.91 11.97
CA LEU A 214 18.58 -10.62 11.90
C LEU A 214 18.18 -11.09 13.30
N LEU A 215 16.92 -10.88 13.69
CA LEU A 215 16.35 -11.40 14.92
C LEU A 215 15.21 -12.37 14.58
N THR A 216 15.35 -13.63 14.99
CA THR A 216 14.28 -14.64 14.92
C THR A 216 13.94 -15.19 16.29
N ASP A 217 12.81 -15.88 16.37
CA ASP A 217 12.58 -16.82 17.46
C ASP A 217 13.54 -18.03 17.39
N ASN A 218 13.43 -18.92 18.37
CA ASN A 218 14.26 -20.13 18.47
C ASN A 218 13.71 -21.32 17.66
N GLY A 219 12.87 -21.06 16.64
CA GLY A 219 12.29 -22.08 15.77
C GLY A 219 13.36 -22.95 15.11
N SER A 220 13.05 -24.24 14.92
CA SER A 220 14.02 -25.23 14.42
C SER A 220 14.57 -24.88 13.03
N ALA A 221 13.78 -24.24 12.18
CA ALA A 221 14.23 -23.78 10.87
C ALA A 221 15.33 -22.71 10.96
N PHE A 222 15.17 -21.72 11.85
CA PHE A 222 16.14 -20.66 12.06
C PHE A 222 17.39 -21.13 12.82
N ARG A 223 17.29 -22.21 13.61
CA ARG A 223 18.45 -22.85 14.26
C ARG A 223 19.24 -23.80 13.34
N SER A 224 18.78 -24.03 12.12
CA SER A 224 19.42 -24.97 11.21
C SER A 224 20.81 -24.49 10.76
N ARG A 225 21.73 -25.43 10.50
CA ARG A 225 23.07 -25.13 9.96
C ARG A 225 22.99 -24.44 8.58
N ALA A 226 22.00 -24.81 7.77
CA ALA A 226 21.78 -24.21 6.45
C ALA A 226 21.40 -22.73 6.54
N PHE A 227 20.51 -22.37 7.48
CA PHE A 227 20.12 -20.98 7.70
C PHE A 227 21.29 -20.15 8.25
N ALA A 228 22.06 -20.71 9.19
CA ALA A 228 23.26 -20.07 9.72
C ALA A 228 24.34 -19.86 8.63
N ALA A 229 24.54 -20.84 7.74
CA ALA A 229 25.46 -20.74 6.61
C ALA A 229 25.05 -19.63 5.63
N LEU A 230 23.75 -19.52 5.29
CA LEU A 230 23.26 -18.44 4.45
C LEU A 230 23.44 -17.07 5.11
N CYS A 231 23.17 -16.95 6.41
CA CYS A 231 23.43 -15.69 7.13
C CYS A 231 24.91 -15.30 7.05
N HIS A 232 25.82 -16.28 7.20
CA HIS A 232 27.25 -16.05 7.06
C HIS A 232 27.65 -15.62 5.64
N GLU A 233 27.13 -16.30 4.61
CA GLU A 233 27.35 -15.97 3.18
C GLU A 233 26.91 -14.53 2.85
N LEU A 234 25.77 -14.10 3.40
CA LEU A 234 25.22 -12.76 3.19
C LEU A 234 25.84 -11.69 4.12
N GLY A 235 26.77 -12.06 5.01
CA GLY A 235 27.37 -11.13 5.98
C GLY A 235 26.41 -10.65 7.07
N ILE A 236 25.31 -11.37 7.33
CA ILE A 236 24.25 -11.00 8.27
C ILE A 236 24.52 -11.61 9.64
N LYS A 237 24.57 -10.78 10.69
CA LYS A 237 24.69 -11.25 12.07
C LYS A 237 23.33 -11.71 12.61
N HIS A 238 23.12 -13.01 12.65
CA HIS A 238 21.90 -13.62 13.21
C HIS A 238 21.92 -13.65 14.75
N ARG A 239 20.79 -13.27 15.36
CA ARG A 239 20.51 -13.34 16.79
C ARG A 239 19.15 -14.01 17.03
N PHE A 240 19.03 -14.65 18.18
CA PHE A 240 17.78 -15.24 18.64
C PHE A 240 17.12 -14.37 19.71
N THR A 241 15.80 -14.36 19.75
CA THR A 241 15.03 -13.85 20.90
C THR A 241 15.48 -14.59 22.16
N ARG A 242 15.54 -13.90 23.29
CA ARG A 242 15.83 -14.56 24.57
C ARG A 242 14.72 -15.58 24.89
N PRO A 243 15.05 -16.77 25.40
CA PRO A 243 14.05 -17.73 25.86
C PRO A 243 13.05 -17.07 26.83
N TYR A 244 11.77 -17.41 26.67
CA TYR A 244 10.66 -16.89 27.47
C TYR A 244 10.47 -15.35 27.46
N ARG A 245 11.06 -14.64 26.48
CA ARG A 245 10.90 -13.19 26.29
C ARG A 245 10.47 -12.84 24.85
N PRO A 246 9.25 -13.24 24.44
CA PRO A 246 8.73 -13.01 23.09
C PRO A 246 8.63 -11.52 22.73
N GLN A 247 8.54 -10.64 23.73
CA GLN A 247 8.45 -9.19 23.53
C GLN A 247 9.62 -8.61 22.73
N THR A 248 10.75 -9.33 22.68
CA THR A 248 11.92 -8.93 21.87
C THR A 248 11.65 -8.95 20.36
N ASN A 249 10.68 -9.74 19.88
CA ASN A 249 10.24 -9.77 18.48
C ASN A 249 8.98 -8.94 18.20
N GLY A 250 8.68 -7.97 19.06
CA GLY A 250 7.40 -7.25 19.05
C GLY A 250 7.05 -6.52 17.74
N LYS A 251 8.03 -6.23 16.87
CA LYS A 251 7.77 -5.60 15.56
C LYS A 251 7.12 -6.58 14.59
N ALA A 252 7.66 -7.80 14.47
CA ALA A 252 7.07 -8.86 13.66
C ALA A 252 5.70 -9.28 14.20
N GLU A 253 5.59 -9.45 15.52
CA GLU A 253 4.29 -9.77 16.14
C GLU A 253 3.24 -8.69 15.86
N ARG A 254 3.62 -7.41 15.93
CA ARG A 254 2.68 -6.32 15.69
C ARG A 254 2.29 -6.19 14.21
N PHE A 255 3.23 -6.46 13.31
CA PHE A 255 2.94 -6.62 11.89
C PHE A 255 1.92 -7.74 11.68
N ILE A 256 2.18 -8.94 12.21
CA ILE A 256 1.31 -10.11 12.09
C ILE A 256 -0.09 -9.79 12.60
N GLN A 257 -0.22 -9.14 13.76
CA GLN A 257 -1.54 -8.74 14.27
C GLN A 257 -2.29 -7.80 13.30
N SER A 258 -1.57 -6.93 12.59
CA SER A 258 -2.17 -6.04 11.59
C SER A 258 -2.57 -6.83 10.33
N ALA A 259 -1.68 -7.70 9.85
CA ALA A 259 -1.95 -8.62 8.75
C ALA A 259 -3.17 -9.52 9.01
N LEU A 260 -3.35 -10.01 10.24
CA LEU A 260 -4.51 -10.83 10.59
C LEU A 260 -5.83 -10.06 10.51
N ARG A 261 -5.86 -8.82 10.99
CA ARG A 261 -7.08 -7.99 11.03
C ARG A 261 -7.44 -7.38 9.69
N GLU A 262 -6.44 -6.98 8.93
CA GLU A 262 -6.61 -6.14 7.73
C GLU A 262 -6.47 -6.95 6.44
N TRP A 263 -5.92 -8.16 6.50
CA TRP A 263 -5.79 -9.05 5.35
C TRP A 263 -6.36 -10.44 5.64
N ALA A 264 -5.74 -11.24 6.52
CA ALA A 264 -6.02 -12.67 6.61
C ALA A 264 -7.47 -13.01 6.98
N TYR A 265 -8.11 -12.15 7.78
CA TYR A 265 -9.51 -12.28 8.21
C TYR A 265 -10.38 -11.05 7.89
N ALA A 266 -9.90 -10.13 7.05
CA ALA A 266 -10.65 -8.93 6.68
C ALA A 266 -11.75 -9.19 5.64
N HIS A 267 -11.55 -10.19 4.78
CA HIS A 267 -12.46 -10.51 3.68
C HIS A 267 -12.81 -12.01 3.67
N THR A 268 -13.94 -12.32 3.04
CA THR A 268 -14.30 -13.69 2.71
C THR A 268 -13.49 -14.13 1.49
N TYR A 269 -12.56 -15.07 1.70
CA TYR A 269 -11.79 -15.67 0.62
C TYR A 269 -12.42 -16.99 0.17
N GLN A 270 -12.44 -17.20 -1.14
CA GLN A 270 -12.98 -18.42 -1.75
C GLN A 270 -12.02 -19.59 -1.57
N ASN A 271 -10.70 -19.34 -1.61
CA ASN A 271 -9.66 -20.33 -1.38
C ASN A 271 -8.34 -19.63 -0.94
N SER A 272 -7.33 -20.42 -0.58
CA SER A 272 -6.02 -19.91 -0.13
C SER A 272 -5.31 -19.08 -1.19
N GLN A 273 -5.47 -19.41 -2.48
CA GLN A 273 -4.86 -18.64 -3.56
C GLN A 273 -5.45 -17.23 -3.65
N HIS A 274 -6.77 -17.10 -3.55
CA HIS A 274 -7.43 -15.79 -3.50
C HIS A 274 -6.92 -14.95 -2.31
N ARG A 275 -6.73 -15.57 -1.14
CA ARG A 275 -6.11 -14.89 0.01
C ARG A 275 -4.66 -14.47 -0.27
N ALA A 276 -3.87 -15.33 -0.91
CA ALA A 276 -2.49 -15.05 -1.27
C ALA A 276 -2.36 -13.89 -2.28
N ASP A 277 -3.25 -13.82 -3.26
CA ASP A 277 -3.26 -12.73 -4.25
C ASP A 277 -3.61 -11.38 -3.61
N ALA A 278 -4.58 -11.37 -2.69
CA ALA A 278 -4.94 -10.17 -1.91
C ALA A 278 -3.81 -9.68 -1.00
N MET A 279 -2.92 -10.56 -0.54
CA MET A 279 -1.77 -10.22 0.31
C MET A 279 -0.87 -9.20 -0.37
N LYS A 280 -0.65 -9.34 -1.69
CA LYS A 280 0.25 -8.47 -2.46
C LYS A 280 -0.21 -7.02 -2.45
N SER A 281 -1.49 -6.80 -2.73
CA SER A 281 -2.11 -5.47 -2.70
C SER A 281 -2.12 -4.88 -1.29
N TRP A 282 -2.45 -5.69 -0.27
CA TRP A 282 -2.44 -5.25 1.11
C TRP A 282 -1.04 -4.88 1.60
N LEU A 283 0.00 -5.67 1.28
CA LEU A 283 1.38 -5.40 1.66
C LEU A 283 1.90 -4.13 0.99
N HIS A 284 1.55 -3.91 -0.28
CA HIS A 284 1.87 -2.66 -0.96
C HIS A 284 1.23 -1.46 -0.25
N HIS A 285 -0.06 -1.53 0.08
CA HIS A 285 -0.72 -0.49 0.86
C HIS A 285 -0.05 -0.28 2.24
N TYR A 286 0.27 -1.36 2.96
CA TYR A 286 0.94 -1.33 4.27
C TYR A 286 2.26 -0.55 4.21
N ASN A 287 3.10 -0.83 3.21
CA ASN A 287 4.44 -0.26 3.06
C ASN A 287 4.45 1.16 2.47
N TRP A 288 3.53 1.48 1.56
CA TRP A 288 3.59 2.71 0.76
C TRP A 288 2.58 3.77 1.16
N HIS A 289 1.47 3.39 1.80
CA HIS A 289 0.32 4.27 1.97
C HIS A 289 -0.19 4.34 3.40
N ARG A 290 -0.08 3.26 4.17
CA ARG A 290 -0.65 3.15 5.51
C ARG A 290 0.19 3.93 6.53
N PRO A 291 -0.36 4.92 7.25
CA PRO A 291 0.34 5.59 8.34
C PRO A 291 0.54 4.66 9.56
N HIS A 292 1.71 4.68 10.19
CA HIS A 292 2.01 3.83 11.36
C HIS A 292 2.32 4.65 12.61
N GLN A 293 1.53 4.47 13.65
CA GLN A 293 1.72 5.15 14.93
C GLN A 293 3.09 4.87 15.57
N GLY A 294 3.63 3.66 15.37
CA GLY A 294 4.93 3.26 15.91
C GLY A 294 6.13 4.03 15.34
N ILE A 295 5.92 4.82 14.28
CA ILE A 295 6.93 5.65 13.62
C ILE A 295 6.39 7.06 13.33
N GLY A 296 5.64 7.62 14.29
CA GLY A 296 5.16 9.01 14.20
C GLY A 296 4.09 9.27 13.12
N ARG A 297 3.33 8.25 12.72
CA ARG A 297 2.37 8.29 11.60
C ARG A 297 3.01 8.50 10.21
N ALA A 298 4.32 8.28 10.08
CA ALA A 298 4.93 8.11 8.77
C ALA A 298 4.43 6.83 8.08
N VAL A 299 4.52 6.82 6.74
CA VAL A 299 4.40 5.58 5.96
C VAL A 299 5.77 4.87 5.94
N PRO A 300 5.85 3.54 5.91
CA PRO A 300 7.13 2.85 6.10
C PRO A 300 8.20 3.21 5.06
N ILE A 301 7.80 3.29 3.79
CA ILE A 301 8.73 3.56 2.69
C ILE A 301 9.41 4.94 2.82
N SER A 302 8.75 5.93 3.43
CA SER A 302 9.31 7.27 3.57
C SER A 302 10.45 7.35 4.59
N ARG A 303 10.67 6.29 5.38
CA ARG A 303 11.76 6.22 6.37
C ARG A 303 13.03 5.56 5.86
N LEU A 304 13.06 5.12 4.61
CA LEU A 304 14.25 4.50 4.05
C LEU A 304 15.34 5.50 3.65
N ASN A 305 15.13 6.82 3.81
CA ASN A 305 16.06 7.88 3.39
C ASN A 305 16.73 7.54 2.06
N LEU A 306 15.93 7.08 1.11
CA LEU A 306 16.42 6.71 -0.19
C LEU A 306 17.01 7.98 -0.79
N ASP A 307 18.34 8.05 -0.83
CA ASP A 307 19.06 9.16 -1.44
C ASP A 307 18.62 9.19 -2.90
N GLU A 308 18.11 10.35 -3.30
CA GLU A 308 17.30 10.61 -4.50
C GLU A 308 15.80 10.66 -4.23
N TYR A 309 15.16 11.70 -4.77
CA TYR A 309 13.72 11.82 -4.85
C TYR A 309 13.11 10.62 -5.59
N ASN A 310 12.81 9.55 -4.87
CA ASN A 310 12.23 8.31 -5.40
C ASN A 310 10.78 8.44 -5.85
N LEU A 311 10.19 9.63 -5.78
CA LEU A 311 9.03 9.95 -6.59
C LEU A 311 9.42 9.92 -8.08
N LEU A 312 10.58 10.45 -8.50
CA LEU A 312 10.96 10.53 -9.92
C LEU A 312 11.35 9.19 -10.57
N THR A 313 11.82 8.21 -9.79
CA THR A 313 12.13 6.84 -10.28
C THR A 313 10.90 5.93 -10.38
N VAL A 314 9.73 6.32 -9.88
CA VAL A 314 8.45 5.64 -10.22
C VAL A 314 7.59 6.48 -11.17
N HIS A 315 7.84 7.78 -11.27
CA HIS A 315 7.11 8.66 -12.18
C HIS A 315 7.55 8.47 -13.64
N SER A 316 8.84 8.27 -13.91
CA SER A 316 9.37 8.33 -15.28
C SER A 316 9.34 7.01 -16.07
N TYR A 317 8.70 5.98 -15.52
CA TYR A 317 8.42 4.71 -16.19
C TYR A 317 6.97 4.67 -16.66
N TRP A 318 6.67 3.72 -17.53
CA TRP A 318 5.35 3.60 -18.14
C TRP A 318 4.94 2.14 -18.27
N THR A 319 3.65 1.89 -18.15
CA THR A 319 3.02 0.65 -18.58
C THR A 319 2.26 0.93 -19.86
N LEU A 320 2.44 0.08 -20.86
CA LEU A 320 1.67 0.11 -22.10
C LEU A 320 0.87 -1.19 -22.20
N THR A 321 -0.44 -1.09 -22.43
CA THR A 321 -1.28 -2.24 -22.75
C THR A 321 -1.91 -2.07 -24.12
N ALA A 322 -1.47 -2.87 -25.09
CA ALA A 322 -2.17 -3.03 -26.36
C ALA A 322 -3.37 -3.96 -26.15
N LEU A 323 -4.57 -3.40 -26.23
CA LEU A 323 -5.81 -4.15 -25.96
C LEU A 323 -6.13 -5.10 -27.11
N ASP A 324 -6.71 -6.25 -26.78
CA ASP A 324 -7.31 -7.14 -27.79
C ASP A 324 -8.72 -6.63 -28.10
N VAL A 325 -8.80 -5.76 -29.12
CA VAL A 325 -10.06 -5.14 -29.60
C VAL A 325 -10.55 -5.76 -30.92
N GLY A 326 -9.92 -6.84 -31.37
CA GLY A 326 -10.08 -7.38 -32.71
C GLY A 326 -9.20 -6.66 -33.73
N GLN A 327 -9.71 -6.49 -34.96
CA GLN A 327 -9.00 -5.79 -36.03
C GLN A 327 -9.11 -4.28 -35.82
N GLY A 328 -8.06 -3.66 -35.29
CA GLY A 328 -8.01 -2.22 -35.02
C GLY A 328 -7.03 -1.85 -33.90
N GLY A 329 -6.88 -0.55 -33.68
CA GLY A 329 -5.92 -0.01 -32.71
C GLY A 329 -6.57 0.47 -31.42
N ALA A 330 -6.03 0.05 -30.27
CA ALA A 330 -6.35 0.63 -28.97
C ALA A 330 -5.23 0.31 -27.97
N VAL A 331 -4.50 1.32 -27.54
CA VAL A 331 -3.37 1.21 -26.61
C VAL A 331 -3.60 2.11 -25.41
N VAL A 332 -3.51 1.55 -24.22
CA VAL A 332 -3.54 2.32 -22.97
C VAL A 332 -2.12 2.48 -22.47
N LEU A 333 -1.68 3.73 -22.33
CA LEU A 333 -0.40 4.10 -21.72
C LEU A 333 -0.67 4.70 -20.34
N GLU A 334 -0.06 4.11 -19.32
CA GLU A 334 -0.19 4.51 -17.92
C GLU A 334 1.19 4.99 -17.43
N THR A 335 1.24 6.21 -16.90
CA THR A 335 2.34 6.66 -16.03
C THR A 335 1.87 6.61 -14.58
N ALA A 336 2.64 7.16 -13.65
CA ALA A 336 2.27 7.12 -12.24
C ALA A 336 0.91 7.74 -11.90
N ARG A 337 0.47 8.78 -12.61
CA ARG A 337 -0.82 9.44 -12.39
C ARG A 337 -1.58 9.81 -13.66
N HIS A 338 -1.03 9.50 -14.84
CA HIS A 338 -1.61 9.89 -16.12
C HIS A 338 -2.02 8.66 -16.91
N VAL A 339 -3.23 8.67 -17.46
CA VAL A 339 -3.73 7.68 -18.39
C VAL A 339 -3.91 8.32 -19.76
N LEU A 340 -3.18 7.78 -20.74
CA LEU A 340 -3.34 8.10 -22.14
C LEU A 340 -3.98 6.93 -22.88
N LEU A 341 -5.04 7.20 -23.63
CA LEU A 341 -5.61 6.24 -24.57
C LEU A 341 -5.19 6.65 -25.99
N PHE A 342 -4.55 5.75 -26.72
CA PHE A 342 -4.19 5.91 -28.13
C PHE A 342 -5.07 4.99 -28.97
N ASP A 343 -5.91 5.59 -29.81
CA ASP A 343 -7.00 4.98 -30.55
C ASP A 343 -8.08 4.33 -29.68
N THR A 344 -9.24 4.13 -30.30
CA THR A 344 -10.49 3.74 -29.62
C THR A 344 -11.08 2.45 -30.18
N GLY A 345 -10.29 1.70 -30.95
CA GLY A 345 -10.63 0.40 -31.50
C GLY A 345 -11.76 0.44 -32.53
N PRO A 346 -12.10 -0.75 -33.06
CA PRO A 346 -13.08 -0.88 -34.12
C PRO A 346 -14.51 -0.76 -33.63
N ARG A 347 -15.38 -0.51 -34.61
CA ARG A 347 -16.81 -0.75 -34.49
C ARG A 347 -17.12 -2.23 -34.75
N HIS A 348 -17.94 -2.83 -33.91
CA HIS A 348 -18.38 -4.23 -34.00
C HIS A 348 -19.85 -4.30 -34.45
N GLY A 349 -20.07 -4.09 -35.74
CA GLY A 349 -21.42 -4.06 -36.33
C GLY A 349 -22.18 -2.79 -35.97
N ASP A 350 -23.51 -2.84 -35.99
CA ASP A 350 -24.33 -1.66 -35.75
C ASP A 350 -24.57 -1.39 -34.27
N ALA A 351 -24.76 -2.41 -33.46
CA ALA A 351 -25.15 -2.22 -32.06
C ALA A 351 -23.96 -2.04 -31.10
N SER A 352 -22.71 -2.13 -31.54
CA SER A 352 -21.58 -2.19 -30.61
C SER A 352 -20.24 -1.74 -31.16
N ASP A 353 -19.30 -1.45 -30.25
CA ASP A 353 -17.93 -1.06 -30.54
C ASP A 353 -16.95 -1.46 -29.43
N ALA A 354 -15.65 -1.33 -29.73
CA ALA A 354 -14.57 -1.64 -28.80
C ALA A 354 -14.57 -0.74 -27.55
N GLY A 355 -15.08 0.49 -27.65
CA GLY A 355 -15.15 1.46 -26.57
C GLY A 355 -15.99 0.94 -25.41
N GLU A 356 -17.22 0.51 -25.68
CA GLU A 356 -18.12 -0.05 -24.65
C GLU A 356 -17.77 -1.49 -24.24
N ARG A 357 -17.25 -2.33 -25.16
CA ARG A 357 -17.02 -3.75 -24.88
C ARG A 357 -15.69 -4.05 -24.21
N VAL A 358 -14.66 -3.26 -24.52
CA VAL A 358 -13.28 -3.56 -24.13
C VAL A 358 -12.67 -2.42 -23.35
N ILE A 359 -12.65 -1.22 -23.93
CA ILE A 359 -11.86 -0.09 -23.41
C ILE A 359 -12.43 0.43 -22.08
N ALA A 360 -13.71 0.80 -22.03
CA ALA A 360 -14.32 1.32 -20.81
C ALA A 360 -14.32 0.27 -19.66
N PRO A 361 -14.72 -1.00 -19.88
CA PRO A 361 -14.61 -2.04 -18.85
C PRO A 361 -13.17 -2.24 -18.36
N PHE A 362 -12.18 -2.21 -19.25
CA PHE A 362 -10.77 -2.32 -18.90
C PHE A 362 -10.31 -1.17 -17.99
N LEU A 363 -10.63 0.08 -18.37
CA LEU A 363 -10.26 1.27 -17.60
C LEU A 363 -10.95 1.28 -16.23
N TRP A 364 -12.23 0.92 -16.15
CA TRP A 364 -12.95 0.81 -14.87
C TRP A 364 -12.40 -0.30 -13.98
N ALA A 365 -12.05 -1.46 -14.56
CA ALA A 365 -11.44 -2.56 -13.80
C ALA A 365 -10.05 -2.19 -13.24
N ARG A 366 -9.35 -1.25 -13.89
CA ARG A 366 -8.11 -0.64 -13.40
C ARG A 366 -8.34 0.50 -12.41
N GLY A 367 -9.59 0.85 -12.13
CA GLY A 367 -9.97 1.91 -11.18
C GLY A 367 -9.98 3.33 -11.77
N TYR A 368 -9.74 3.48 -13.08
CA TYR A 368 -9.75 4.79 -13.72
C TYR A 368 -11.17 5.31 -13.91
N ARG A 369 -11.35 6.60 -13.63
CA ARG A 369 -12.62 7.33 -13.75
C ARG A 369 -12.55 8.50 -14.73
N HIS A 370 -11.39 8.71 -15.34
CA HIS A 370 -11.13 9.72 -16.35
C HIS A 370 -10.00 9.24 -17.26
N ILE A 371 -9.89 9.83 -18.44
CA ILE A 371 -8.75 9.68 -19.35
C ILE A 371 -8.10 11.06 -19.45
N ASP A 372 -6.82 11.18 -19.13
CA ASP A 372 -6.16 12.48 -19.15
C ASP A 372 -5.90 12.95 -20.59
N THR A 373 -5.34 12.07 -21.42
CA THR A 373 -5.08 12.35 -22.84
C THR A 373 -5.70 11.27 -23.73
N LEU A 374 -6.51 11.67 -24.71
CA LEU A 374 -6.91 10.82 -25.82
C LEU A 374 -6.10 11.18 -27.06
N VAL A 375 -5.51 10.20 -27.74
CA VAL A 375 -4.91 10.39 -29.06
C VAL A 375 -5.69 9.52 -30.04
N VAL A 376 -6.15 10.10 -31.15
CA VAL A 376 -6.81 9.35 -32.22
C VAL A 376 -5.98 9.52 -33.49
N SER A 377 -5.28 8.47 -33.88
CA SER A 377 -4.23 8.49 -34.88
C SER A 377 -4.75 8.97 -36.23
N HIS A 378 -5.87 8.43 -36.70
CA HIS A 378 -6.53 8.80 -37.95
C HIS A 378 -8.02 8.41 -37.92
N ALA A 379 -8.74 8.76 -38.99
CA ALA A 379 -10.20 8.79 -39.01
C ALA A 379 -10.90 7.46 -39.34
N ASP A 380 -10.15 6.37 -39.48
CA ASP A 380 -10.68 5.07 -39.92
C ASP A 380 -11.38 4.33 -38.79
N LEU A 381 -12.42 3.57 -39.16
CA LEU A 381 -13.37 3.00 -38.21
C LEU A 381 -12.79 1.94 -37.28
N ASP A 382 -11.66 1.34 -37.63
CA ASP A 382 -10.90 0.42 -36.80
C ASP A 382 -10.03 1.12 -35.73
N HIS A 383 -9.94 2.44 -35.78
CA HIS A 383 -9.28 3.29 -34.77
C HIS A 383 -10.27 4.24 -34.07
N THR A 384 -11.28 4.73 -34.78
CA THR A 384 -12.27 5.69 -34.25
C THR A 384 -13.58 5.03 -33.80
N GLY A 385 -13.76 3.74 -34.06
CA GLY A 385 -15.04 3.04 -33.90
C GLY A 385 -15.64 3.15 -32.50
N GLY A 386 -14.81 3.04 -31.47
CA GLY A 386 -15.22 3.18 -30.06
C GLY A 386 -15.21 4.61 -29.51
N LEU A 387 -14.86 5.62 -30.32
CA LEU A 387 -14.59 6.98 -29.83
C LEU A 387 -15.75 7.57 -29.03
N ARG A 388 -16.97 7.48 -29.55
CA ARG A 388 -18.12 8.05 -28.86
C ARG A 388 -18.44 7.28 -27.57
N SER A 389 -18.37 5.95 -27.58
CA SER A 389 -18.63 5.13 -26.40
C SER A 389 -17.60 5.42 -25.29
N VAL A 390 -16.33 5.64 -25.65
CA VAL A 390 -15.30 6.10 -24.71
C VAL A 390 -15.66 7.48 -24.13
N LEU A 391 -15.98 8.47 -24.97
CA LEU A 391 -16.36 9.83 -24.51
C LEU A 391 -17.65 9.86 -23.68
N ALA A 392 -18.56 8.91 -23.89
CA ALA A 392 -19.77 8.75 -23.11
C ALA A 392 -19.51 8.07 -21.75
N ALA A 393 -18.55 7.13 -21.72
CA ALA A 393 -18.23 6.34 -20.53
C ALA A 393 -17.34 7.07 -19.52
N LEU A 394 -16.38 7.87 -20.00
CA LEU A 394 -15.34 8.50 -19.19
C LEU A 394 -15.09 9.94 -19.64
N PRO A 395 -14.99 10.91 -18.72
CA PRO A 395 -14.54 12.26 -19.06
C PRO A 395 -13.08 12.21 -19.57
N VAL A 396 -12.81 12.99 -20.62
CA VAL A 396 -11.48 13.13 -21.24
C VAL A 396 -10.95 14.53 -21.01
N GLY A 397 -9.73 14.65 -20.48
CA GLY A 397 -9.08 15.93 -20.16
C GLY A 397 -8.64 16.71 -21.40
N GLN A 398 -7.95 16.07 -22.33
CA GLN A 398 -7.59 16.67 -23.62
C GLN A 398 -7.50 15.60 -24.72
N ALA A 399 -7.63 16.01 -25.97
CA ALA A 399 -7.47 15.10 -27.11
C ALA A 399 -6.54 15.65 -28.20
N TYR A 400 -5.84 14.73 -28.86
CA TYR A 400 -5.07 14.98 -30.07
C TYR A 400 -5.59 14.11 -31.21
N ALA A 401 -5.73 14.66 -32.41
CA ALA A 401 -6.10 13.90 -33.59
C ALA A 401 -5.49 14.49 -34.86
N SER A 402 -5.41 13.68 -35.93
CA SER A 402 -4.95 14.14 -37.25
C SER A 402 -6.07 14.73 -38.12
N PHE A 403 -7.26 14.87 -37.54
CA PHE A 403 -8.47 15.36 -38.19
C PHE A 403 -9.34 16.11 -37.18
N ASP A 404 -10.35 16.83 -37.66
CA ASP A 404 -11.33 17.49 -36.79
C ASP A 404 -12.25 16.44 -36.12
N LEU A 405 -11.96 16.19 -34.84
CA LEU A 405 -12.65 15.21 -34.01
C LEU A 405 -14.16 15.51 -33.86
N ALA A 406 -14.50 16.79 -33.68
CA ALA A 406 -15.88 17.24 -33.48
C ALA A 406 -16.68 17.10 -34.79
N ALA A 407 -16.10 17.54 -35.91
CA ALA A 407 -16.72 17.40 -37.23
C ALA A 407 -16.86 15.91 -37.63
N TRP A 408 -15.91 15.06 -37.25
CA TRP A 408 -16.03 13.61 -37.46
C TRP A 408 -17.18 13.02 -36.65
N LEU A 409 -17.28 13.31 -35.35
CA LEU A 409 -18.39 12.84 -34.50
C LEU A 409 -19.75 13.32 -34.99
N ALA A 410 -19.85 14.57 -35.44
CA ALA A 410 -21.06 15.14 -36.01
C ALA A 410 -21.48 14.44 -37.31
N ARG A 411 -20.51 14.10 -38.18
CA ARG A 411 -20.79 13.32 -39.41
C ARG A 411 -21.26 11.91 -39.07
N GLN A 412 -20.59 11.22 -38.15
CA GLN A 412 -20.97 9.86 -37.75
C GLN A 412 -22.37 9.80 -37.12
N ALA A 413 -22.77 10.83 -36.37
CA ALA A 413 -24.12 10.93 -35.82
C ALA A 413 -25.22 11.02 -36.88
N ARG A 414 -24.94 11.56 -38.08
CA ARG A 414 -25.92 11.69 -39.18
C ARG A 414 -26.18 10.39 -39.93
N VAL A 415 -25.24 9.45 -39.88
CA VAL A 415 -25.29 8.18 -40.65
C VAL A 415 -25.96 7.06 -39.85
N ARG A 416 -26.41 7.34 -38.61
CA ARG A 416 -26.97 6.35 -37.68
C ARG A 416 -28.49 6.50 -37.53
N PRO A 417 -29.30 5.46 -37.81
CA PRO A 417 -30.75 5.48 -37.61
C PRO A 417 -31.20 5.43 -36.13
N ASP A 418 -30.41 4.80 -35.25
CA ASP A 418 -30.94 4.29 -33.96
C ASP A 418 -30.46 5.06 -32.71
N GLY A 419 -30.89 6.32 -32.56
CA GLY A 419 -31.05 6.88 -31.21
C GLY A 419 -29.83 7.48 -30.52
N TRP A 420 -28.78 7.85 -31.27
CA TRP A 420 -27.64 8.63 -30.76
C TRP A 420 -28.02 10.12 -30.56
N ARG A 421 -29.12 10.40 -29.85
CA ARG A 421 -29.74 11.75 -29.80
C ARG A 421 -28.92 12.79 -29.03
N ALA A 422 -28.16 12.39 -28.01
CA ALA A 422 -27.30 13.31 -27.26
C ALA A 422 -25.83 13.19 -27.72
N ALA A 423 -25.17 14.30 -28.02
CA ALA A 423 -23.74 14.32 -28.30
C ALA A 423 -22.95 14.01 -27.01
N PRO A 424 -21.89 13.20 -27.07
CA PRO A 424 -21.05 12.91 -25.91
C PRO A 424 -20.34 14.19 -25.47
N ARG A 425 -19.93 14.24 -24.20
CA ARG A 425 -19.17 15.37 -23.68
C ARG A 425 -17.82 15.43 -24.40
N MET A 426 -17.58 16.52 -25.13
CA MET A 426 -16.30 16.73 -25.80
C MET A 426 -15.21 17.05 -24.77
N PRO A 427 -13.95 16.64 -25.04
CA PRO A 427 -12.80 17.10 -24.26
C PRO A 427 -12.74 18.64 -24.31
N PRO A 428 -12.35 19.32 -23.21
CA PRO A 428 -12.28 20.78 -23.17
C PRO A 428 -11.17 21.34 -24.09
N ALA A 429 -10.19 20.53 -24.48
CA ALA A 429 -9.18 20.90 -25.47
C ALA A 429 -8.97 19.78 -26.50
N THR A 430 -9.07 20.11 -27.78
CA THR A 430 -8.77 19.23 -28.92
C THR A 430 -7.73 19.88 -29.81
N ARG A 431 -6.60 19.20 -30.09
CA ARG A 431 -5.47 19.73 -30.86
C ARG A 431 -5.05 18.79 -31.98
N GLY A 432 -4.33 19.34 -32.96
CA GLY A 432 -3.67 18.55 -34.01
C GLY A 432 -2.47 17.77 -33.46
N CYS A 433 -2.29 16.53 -33.92
CA CYS A 433 -1.08 15.73 -33.64
C CYS A 433 0.03 16.01 -34.65
N GLU A 434 0.63 17.20 -34.63
CA GLU A 434 1.72 17.57 -35.55
C GLU A 434 3.09 17.27 -34.96
N ALA A 435 4.05 16.93 -35.82
CA ALA A 435 5.42 16.67 -35.43
C ALA A 435 6.00 17.88 -34.68
N GLY A 436 6.67 17.61 -33.56
CA GLY A 436 7.21 18.65 -32.68
C GLY A 436 6.28 19.06 -31.54
N VAL A 437 4.98 18.78 -31.64
CA VAL A 437 4.08 18.87 -30.47
C VAL A 437 4.52 17.83 -29.44
N GLN A 438 4.85 18.29 -28.25
CA GLN A 438 5.35 17.45 -27.16
C GLN A 438 4.90 17.97 -25.80
N TRP A 439 4.85 17.06 -24.84
CA TRP A 439 4.64 17.38 -23.44
C TRP A 439 5.38 16.36 -22.57
N ARG A 440 5.51 16.68 -21.29
CA ARG A 440 6.09 15.77 -20.30
C ARG A 440 5.12 15.60 -19.15
N VAL A 441 4.86 14.36 -18.78
CA VAL A 441 4.01 14.02 -17.64
C VAL A 441 4.69 12.93 -16.82
N ASP A 442 4.73 13.15 -15.51
CA ASP A 442 5.42 12.27 -14.56
C ASP A 442 6.90 11.98 -15.00
N GLY A 443 7.54 12.85 -15.76
CA GLY A 443 8.91 12.60 -16.26
C GLY A 443 8.99 11.80 -17.57
N VAL A 444 7.90 11.19 -18.02
CA VAL A 444 7.79 10.59 -19.37
C VAL A 444 7.55 11.69 -20.39
N ARG A 445 8.42 11.80 -21.40
CA ARG A 445 8.26 12.72 -22.53
C ARG A 445 7.44 12.04 -23.62
N LEU A 446 6.42 12.73 -24.09
CA LEU A 446 5.51 12.31 -25.14
C LEU A 446 5.63 13.31 -26.29
N ARG A 447 5.97 12.83 -27.49
CA ARG A 447 6.21 13.69 -28.65
C ARG A 447 5.66 13.08 -29.92
N PHE A 448 4.89 13.86 -30.66
CA PHE A 448 4.53 13.48 -32.02
C PHE A 448 5.75 13.65 -32.94
N VAL A 449 6.06 12.61 -33.71
CA VAL A 449 7.15 12.61 -34.70
C VAL A 449 6.63 12.72 -36.13
N TYR A 450 5.33 12.48 -36.32
CA TYR A 450 4.63 12.56 -37.61
C TYR A 450 3.13 12.74 -37.36
N PRO A 451 2.36 13.40 -38.25
CA PRO A 451 2.76 14.08 -39.49
C PRO A 451 3.47 15.43 -39.31
N PRO A 452 4.31 15.87 -40.26
CA PRO A 452 5.01 17.17 -40.18
C PRO A 452 4.07 18.39 -40.21
N SER A 453 2.93 18.27 -40.90
CA SER A 453 1.86 19.26 -40.87
C SER A 453 0.54 18.60 -41.25
N LEU A 454 -0.54 18.96 -40.54
CA LEU A 454 -1.90 18.55 -40.87
C LEU A 454 -2.54 19.41 -41.97
N ALA A 455 -1.96 20.57 -42.25
CA ALA A 455 -2.38 21.47 -43.33
C ALA A 455 -1.87 21.02 -44.70
N ALA A 456 -0.79 20.23 -44.76
CA ALA A 456 -0.18 19.81 -46.01
C ALA A 456 -1.12 18.93 -46.86
N PRO A 457 -1.25 19.17 -48.19
CA PRO A 457 -2.03 18.31 -49.07
C PRO A 457 -1.47 16.88 -49.07
N LEU A 458 -2.34 15.87 -48.98
CA LEU A 458 -1.91 14.49 -49.15
C LEU A 458 -1.85 14.12 -50.64
N PRO A 459 -0.78 13.47 -51.12
CA PRO A 459 -0.73 12.96 -52.49
C PRO A 459 -1.76 11.84 -52.75
N TRP A 460 -2.28 11.21 -51.70
CA TRP A 460 -3.30 10.16 -51.74
C TRP A 460 -4.39 10.42 -50.71
N ARG A 461 -5.66 10.12 -51.03
CA ARG A 461 -6.83 10.32 -50.14
C ARG A 461 -6.88 9.38 -48.91
N SER A 462 -5.81 8.63 -48.61
CA SER A 462 -5.77 7.73 -47.46
C SER A 462 -5.51 8.51 -46.18
N SER A 463 -6.46 8.43 -45.25
CA SER A 463 -6.39 8.91 -43.86
C SER A 463 -5.16 8.38 -43.11
N ASN A 464 -4.71 7.16 -43.41
CA ASN A 464 -3.54 6.51 -42.82
C ASN A 464 -2.25 7.33 -43.04
N ALA A 465 -2.16 8.06 -44.15
CA ALA A 465 -1.00 8.90 -44.44
C ALA A 465 -0.85 10.09 -43.46
N ARG A 466 -1.86 10.36 -42.62
CA ARG A 466 -1.81 11.35 -41.53
C ARG A 466 -1.85 10.73 -40.14
N SER A 467 -1.70 9.41 -40.00
CA SER A 467 -1.71 8.77 -38.70
C SER A 467 -0.73 9.48 -37.75
N CYS A 468 -1.23 9.88 -36.58
CA CYS A 468 -0.37 10.41 -35.52
C CYS A 468 0.66 9.34 -35.16
N VAL A 469 1.95 9.68 -35.15
CA VAL A 469 3.00 8.80 -34.64
C VAL A 469 3.53 9.40 -33.35
N LEU A 470 3.31 8.70 -32.23
CA LEU A 470 3.67 9.14 -30.90
C LEU A 470 4.89 8.37 -30.39
N LEU A 471 5.96 9.11 -30.10
CA LEU A 471 7.12 8.60 -29.38
C LEU A 471 6.94 8.84 -27.88
N VAL A 472 7.03 7.76 -27.11
CA VAL A 472 6.98 7.72 -25.65
C VAL A 472 8.39 7.51 -25.13
N GLU A 473 8.89 8.39 -24.26
CA GLU A 473 10.26 8.35 -23.77
C GLU A 473 10.29 8.43 -22.25
N GLY A 474 10.50 7.27 -21.62
CA GLY A 474 10.79 7.16 -20.18
C GLY A 474 12.29 7.26 -19.90
N VAL A 475 12.67 7.06 -18.63
CA VAL A 475 14.09 7.12 -18.19
C VAL A 475 14.95 5.99 -18.76
N GLY A 476 14.38 4.80 -18.99
CA GLY A 476 15.13 3.64 -19.49
C GLY A 476 14.67 3.13 -20.86
N HIS A 477 13.39 3.29 -21.19
CA HIS A 477 12.80 2.66 -22.39
C HIS A 477 11.92 3.63 -23.18
N ARG A 478 11.90 3.42 -24.50
CA ARG A 478 11.08 4.15 -25.45
C ARG A 478 10.09 3.24 -26.16
N ALA A 479 8.89 3.76 -26.42
CA ALA A 479 7.89 3.09 -27.24
C ALA A 479 7.46 3.98 -28.40
N LEU A 480 7.15 3.37 -29.54
CA LEU A 480 6.63 4.06 -30.72
C LEU A 480 5.22 3.55 -31.05
N LEU A 481 4.22 4.43 -30.94
CA LEU A 481 2.84 4.18 -31.37
C LEU A 481 2.64 4.79 -32.75
N THR A 482 2.33 3.97 -33.74
CA THR A 482 2.52 4.31 -35.16
C THR A 482 1.21 4.57 -35.91
N GLY A 483 0.07 4.17 -35.36
CA GLY A 483 -1.17 4.10 -36.12
C GLY A 483 -0.96 3.30 -37.40
N ASP A 484 -1.46 3.82 -38.52
CA ASP A 484 -1.49 3.08 -39.79
C ASP A 484 -0.56 3.66 -40.86
N VAL A 485 0.49 4.38 -40.44
CA VAL A 485 1.52 4.87 -41.37
C VAL A 485 2.07 3.73 -42.24
N GLY A 486 2.21 4.00 -43.54
CA GLY A 486 2.79 3.06 -44.49
C GLY A 486 4.27 3.35 -44.77
N LEU A 487 4.90 2.52 -45.62
CA LEU A 487 6.34 2.60 -45.96
C LEU A 487 6.83 4.01 -46.33
N VAL A 488 6.02 4.79 -47.05
CA VAL A 488 6.37 6.16 -47.47
C VAL A 488 6.47 7.10 -46.27
N GLN A 489 5.50 7.04 -45.36
CA GLN A 489 5.49 7.86 -44.15
C GLN A 489 6.58 7.41 -43.18
N GLU A 490 6.78 6.10 -43.04
CA GLU A 490 7.87 5.54 -42.25
C GLU A 490 9.24 6.10 -42.67
N ALA A 491 9.51 6.15 -43.98
CA ALA A 491 10.75 6.73 -44.50
C ALA A 491 10.93 8.21 -44.12
N ALA A 492 9.84 8.96 -43.98
CA ALA A 492 9.88 10.40 -43.66
C ALA A 492 10.31 10.70 -42.22
N PHE A 493 10.10 9.79 -41.28
CA PHE A 493 10.47 10.01 -39.87
C PHE A 493 11.52 9.02 -39.33
N ALA A 494 11.75 7.88 -39.98
CA ALA A 494 12.63 6.82 -39.46
C ALA A 494 14.05 7.31 -39.15
N ALA A 495 14.64 8.14 -40.02
CA ALA A 495 16.01 8.65 -39.83
C ALA A 495 16.16 9.57 -38.60
N ALA A 496 15.08 10.19 -38.14
CA ALA A 496 15.08 11.09 -36.99
C ALA A 496 14.70 10.38 -35.67
N LEU A 497 14.40 9.07 -35.72
CA LEU A 497 14.04 8.32 -34.53
C LEU A 497 15.29 7.93 -33.73
N PRO A 498 15.26 8.06 -32.39
CA PRO A 498 16.20 7.34 -31.55
C PRO A 498 15.89 5.83 -31.61
N PRO A 499 16.82 4.96 -31.14
CA PRO A 499 16.50 3.58 -30.84
C PRO A 499 15.29 3.49 -29.91
N VAL A 500 14.38 2.56 -30.18
CA VAL A 500 13.17 2.34 -29.38
C VAL A 500 13.08 0.88 -28.99
N ASP A 501 12.57 0.61 -27.79
CA ASP A 501 12.56 -0.73 -27.21
C ASP A 501 11.27 -1.49 -27.55
N LEU A 502 10.19 -0.75 -27.79
CA LEU A 502 8.88 -1.28 -28.18
C LEU A 502 8.30 -0.52 -29.36
N VAL A 503 7.79 -1.24 -30.36
CA VAL A 503 7.07 -0.66 -31.49
C VAL A 503 5.71 -1.31 -31.64
N MET A 504 4.67 -0.50 -31.82
CA MET A 504 3.41 -0.97 -32.39
C MET A 504 3.63 -1.15 -33.89
N ALA A 505 3.44 -2.36 -34.41
CA ALA A 505 3.59 -2.64 -35.84
C ALA A 505 2.60 -1.76 -36.61
N PRO A 506 3.08 -0.84 -37.48
CA PRO A 506 2.20 0.09 -38.16
C PRO A 506 1.17 -0.64 -39.01
N HIS A 507 -0.03 -0.08 -39.11
CA HIS A 507 -1.10 -0.59 -39.97
C HIS A 507 -1.41 -2.05 -39.69
N HIS A 508 -1.52 -2.39 -38.40
CA HIS A 508 -1.78 -3.74 -37.88
C HIS A 508 -0.77 -4.81 -38.36
N GLY A 509 0.40 -4.39 -38.85
CA GLY A 509 1.38 -5.27 -39.50
C GLY A 509 1.06 -5.61 -40.97
N SER A 510 0.46 -4.70 -41.72
CA SER A 510 0.23 -4.83 -43.16
C SER A 510 1.50 -5.16 -43.96
N ALA A 511 1.36 -5.81 -45.12
CA ALA A 511 2.49 -6.08 -46.02
C ALA A 511 3.18 -4.79 -46.50
N MET A 512 2.43 -3.67 -46.53
CA MET A 512 2.86 -2.33 -46.94
C MET A 512 3.22 -1.42 -45.76
N SER A 513 3.64 -2.00 -44.63
CA SER A 513 4.19 -1.28 -43.48
C SER A 513 5.41 -2.01 -42.90
N SER A 514 5.97 -1.51 -41.80
CA SER A 514 7.12 -2.10 -41.11
C SER A 514 8.33 -2.25 -42.04
N GLY A 515 8.63 -1.23 -42.82
CA GLY A 515 9.70 -1.17 -43.81
C GLY A 515 11.10 -1.26 -43.21
N SER A 516 12.09 -1.57 -44.05
CA SER A 516 13.48 -1.74 -43.61
C SER A 516 14.07 -0.49 -42.94
N LEU A 517 13.69 0.71 -43.38
CA LEU A 517 14.14 1.96 -42.77
C LEU A 517 13.64 2.07 -41.32
N LEU A 518 12.37 1.78 -41.08
CA LEU A 518 11.80 1.80 -39.74
C LEU A 518 12.40 0.71 -38.86
N THR A 519 12.45 -0.54 -39.34
CA THR A 519 12.95 -1.67 -38.52
C THR A 519 14.44 -1.50 -38.20
N ALA A 520 15.24 -0.96 -39.11
CA ALA A 520 16.65 -0.68 -38.90
C ALA A 520 16.91 0.51 -37.96
N ALA A 521 16.08 1.56 -38.03
CA ALA A 521 16.22 2.71 -37.13
C ALA A 521 15.81 2.37 -35.69
N THR A 522 14.76 1.55 -35.54
CA THR A 522 14.15 1.28 -34.23
C THR A 522 14.86 0.17 -33.45
N ARG A 523 15.23 -0.94 -34.11
CA ARG A 523 15.82 -2.16 -33.51
C ARG A 523 15.18 -2.58 -32.17
N PRO A 524 13.85 -2.76 -32.11
CA PRO A 524 13.16 -2.94 -30.84
C PRO A 524 13.37 -4.33 -30.27
N ALA A 525 13.34 -4.41 -28.94
CA ALA A 525 13.23 -5.68 -28.24
C ALA A 525 11.84 -6.32 -28.45
N HIS A 526 10.80 -5.50 -28.60
CA HIS A 526 9.42 -5.95 -28.77
C HIS A 526 8.70 -5.25 -29.93
N ALA A 527 8.00 -6.01 -30.75
CA ALA A 527 7.06 -5.49 -31.75
C ALA A 527 5.68 -6.08 -31.49
N ILE A 528 4.65 -5.24 -31.38
CA ILE A 528 3.27 -5.66 -31.10
C ILE A 528 2.40 -5.38 -32.32
N ALA A 529 1.82 -6.42 -32.91
CA ALA A 529 0.79 -6.29 -33.95
C ALA A 529 -0.60 -6.45 -33.31
N GLN A 530 -1.41 -5.39 -33.36
CA GLN A 530 -2.83 -5.47 -33.03
C GLN A 530 -3.58 -5.94 -34.27
N ALA A 531 -4.14 -7.14 -34.20
CA ALA A 531 -4.91 -7.71 -35.30
C ALA A 531 -6.04 -8.58 -34.74
N GLY A 532 -7.09 -8.73 -35.54
CA GLY A 532 -8.21 -9.61 -35.22
C GLY A 532 -7.95 -11.03 -35.68
N TYR A 533 -8.41 -12.02 -34.91
CA TYR A 533 -8.41 -13.42 -35.33
C TYR A 533 -9.21 -13.59 -36.63
N LEU A 534 -8.62 -14.23 -37.64
CA LEU A 534 -9.21 -14.43 -38.98
C LEU A 534 -9.75 -13.15 -39.63
N ASN A 535 -9.07 -12.02 -39.44
CA ASN A 535 -9.45 -10.78 -40.11
C ASN A 535 -9.34 -10.90 -41.64
N ARG A 536 -10.24 -10.19 -42.35
CA ARG A 536 -10.34 -10.21 -43.81
C ARG A 536 -9.12 -9.62 -44.55
N PHE A 537 -8.25 -8.90 -43.85
CA PHE A 537 -7.13 -8.18 -44.44
C PHE A 537 -5.84 -9.03 -44.48
N GLY A 538 -5.85 -10.21 -43.85
CA GLY A 538 -4.67 -11.06 -43.72
C GLY A 538 -3.59 -10.45 -42.82
N HIS A 539 -3.98 -9.61 -41.86
CA HIS A 539 -3.06 -8.95 -40.93
C HIS A 539 -2.80 -9.81 -39.67
N PRO A 540 -1.61 -9.73 -39.05
CA PRO A 540 -0.41 -9.15 -39.63
C PRO A 540 0.12 -10.03 -40.78
N ALA A 541 0.63 -9.39 -41.84
CA ALA A 541 1.23 -10.09 -42.96
C ALA A 541 2.55 -10.77 -42.53
N ALA A 542 2.79 -11.99 -43.01
CA ALA A 542 4.01 -12.73 -42.69
C ALA A 542 5.29 -11.95 -43.04
N SER A 543 5.27 -11.16 -44.12
CA SER A 543 6.40 -10.32 -44.54
C SER A 543 6.74 -9.24 -43.52
N ALA A 544 5.75 -8.56 -42.94
CA ALA A 544 5.95 -7.55 -41.91
C ALA A 544 6.48 -8.17 -40.61
N ILE A 545 5.88 -9.29 -40.18
CA ILE A 545 6.34 -10.02 -38.99
C ILE A 545 7.79 -10.51 -39.15
N ASN A 546 8.14 -11.03 -40.32
CA ASN A 546 9.50 -11.49 -40.58
C ASN A 546 10.50 -10.33 -40.61
N ARG A 547 10.12 -9.13 -41.04
CA ARG A 547 10.98 -7.93 -40.93
C ARG A 547 11.28 -7.57 -39.47
N TRP A 548 10.29 -7.64 -38.59
CA TRP A 548 10.51 -7.42 -37.14
C TRP A 548 11.39 -8.50 -36.49
N ARG A 549 11.13 -9.77 -36.80
CA ARG A 549 11.97 -10.88 -36.30
C ARG A 549 13.42 -10.77 -36.77
N ARG A 550 13.66 -10.41 -38.03
CA ARG A 550 15.02 -10.18 -38.57
C ARG A 550 15.71 -8.98 -37.92
N ALA A 551 14.95 -7.99 -37.46
CA ALA A 551 15.47 -6.88 -36.67
C ALA A 551 15.79 -7.23 -35.21
N GLY A 552 15.50 -8.48 -34.78
CA GLY A 552 15.78 -8.98 -33.43
C GLY A 552 14.61 -8.86 -32.45
N ALA A 553 13.43 -8.41 -32.91
CA ALA A 553 12.29 -8.20 -32.03
C ALA A 553 11.56 -9.50 -31.68
N ALA A 554 11.18 -9.65 -30.40
CA ALA A 554 10.13 -10.57 -30.02
C ALA A 554 8.78 -10.00 -30.49
N VAL A 555 8.10 -10.75 -31.36
CA VAL A 555 6.84 -10.31 -31.97
C VAL A 555 5.66 -10.85 -31.17
N TRP A 556 4.76 -9.95 -30.78
CA TRP A 556 3.52 -10.24 -30.09
C TRP A 556 2.32 -9.94 -30.98
N ARG A 557 1.24 -10.71 -30.81
CA ARG A 557 0.07 -10.67 -31.68
C ARG A 557 -1.20 -10.74 -30.86
N THR A 558 -2.05 -9.71 -30.89
CA THR A 558 -3.24 -9.70 -30.01
C THR A 558 -4.22 -10.83 -30.31
N ASP A 559 -4.31 -11.26 -31.58
CA ASP A 559 -5.13 -12.41 -31.98
C ASP A 559 -4.66 -13.74 -31.40
N LEU A 560 -3.37 -13.87 -31.06
CA LEU A 560 -2.76 -15.08 -30.49
C LEU A 560 -2.53 -14.98 -28.98
N ASP A 561 -2.03 -13.83 -28.52
CA ASP A 561 -1.56 -13.56 -27.16
C ASP A 561 -2.62 -12.87 -26.28
N GLY A 562 -3.72 -12.39 -26.87
CA GLY A 562 -4.70 -11.52 -26.20
C GLY A 562 -4.13 -10.12 -26.00
N ALA A 563 -4.64 -9.38 -25.02
CA ALA A 563 -4.06 -8.07 -24.69
C ALA A 563 -2.59 -8.24 -24.31
N VAL A 564 -1.71 -7.42 -24.90
CA VAL A 564 -0.26 -7.47 -24.67
C VAL A 564 0.11 -6.30 -23.77
N ARG A 565 0.68 -6.61 -22.61
CA ARG A 565 1.15 -5.61 -21.64
C ARG A 565 2.67 -5.56 -21.65
N ALA A 566 3.22 -4.36 -21.75
CA ALA A 566 4.63 -4.06 -21.62
C ALA A 566 4.86 -3.11 -20.44
N ASP A 567 5.68 -3.54 -19.48
CA ASP A 567 6.02 -2.78 -18.29
C ASP A 567 7.48 -2.31 -18.38
N SER A 568 7.68 -1.00 -18.55
CA SER A 568 8.98 -0.36 -18.44
C SER A 568 9.31 -0.23 -16.95
N THR A 569 10.46 -0.75 -16.52
CA THR A 569 10.87 -0.72 -15.11
C THR A 569 12.38 -0.46 -14.98
N PRO A 570 12.90 -0.12 -13.79
CA PRO A 570 14.35 0.00 -13.58
C PRO A 570 15.14 -1.27 -13.91
N ARG A 571 14.48 -2.44 -13.96
CA ARG A 571 15.12 -3.75 -14.22
C ARG A 571 15.07 -4.17 -15.68
N GLY A 572 14.45 -3.38 -16.54
CA GLY A 572 14.23 -3.71 -17.96
C GLY A 572 12.78 -3.53 -18.39
N LEU A 573 12.55 -3.77 -19.67
CA LEU A 573 11.25 -3.78 -20.32
C LEU A 573 10.75 -5.23 -20.41
N PHE A 574 9.58 -5.49 -19.85
CA PHE A 574 8.99 -6.83 -19.84
C PHE A 574 7.64 -6.83 -20.56
N ALA A 575 7.51 -7.63 -21.62
CA ALA A 575 6.26 -7.83 -22.33
C ALA A 575 5.62 -9.19 -21.99
N SER A 576 4.28 -9.22 -21.88
CA SER A 576 3.51 -10.42 -21.61
C SER A 576 2.13 -10.39 -22.29
N GLY A 577 1.66 -11.56 -22.75
CA GLY A 577 0.33 -11.74 -23.33
C GLY A 577 -0.69 -12.20 -22.30
N GLN A 578 -1.89 -11.61 -22.29
CA GLN A 578 -2.97 -11.97 -21.36
C GLN A 578 -3.37 -13.45 -21.44
N ARG A 579 -3.28 -14.07 -22.63
CA ARG A 579 -3.60 -15.51 -22.79
C ARG A 579 -2.54 -16.41 -22.16
N GLN A 580 -1.32 -15.94 -22.00
CA GLN A 580 -0.24 -16.64 -21.31
C GLN A 580 -0.39 -16.48 -19.79
N VAL A 581 -0.64 -15.26 -19.31
CA VAL A 581 -0.71 -14.94 -17.87
C VAL A 581 -1.99 -15.43 -17.20
N ALA A 582 -3.13 -15.37 -17.89
CA ALA A 582 -4.45 -15.77 -17.36
C ALA A 582 -5.03 -16.95 -18.17
N ARG A 583 -4.24 -18.01 -18.33
CA ARG A 583 -4.64 -19.20 -19.08
C ARG A 583 -5.86 -19.87 -18.43
N ARG A 584 -6.92 -20.09 -19.21
CA ARG A 584 -8.13 -20.82 -18.81
C ARG A 584 -8.10 -22.21 -19.44
N TYR A 585 -8.66 -23.22 -18.78
CA TYR A 585 -8.62 -24.61 -19.27
C TYR A 585 -9.31 -24.80 -20.63
N TRP A 586 -10.25 -23.93 -20.99
CA TRP A 586 -10.96 -23.94 -22.28
C TRP A 586 -10.24 -23.15 -23.39
N ARG A 587 -9.06 -22.58 -23.11
CA ARG A 587 -8.21 -21.96 -24.14
C ARG A 587 -7.26 -23.03 -24.66
N ASP A 588 -7.52 -23.46 -25.89
CA ASP A 588 -6.82 -24.58 -26.54
C ASP A 588 -5.31 -24.31 -26.64
N SER A 589 -4.50 -25.35 -26.49
CA SER A 589 -3.03 -25.27 -26.56
C SER A 589 -2.49 -25.22 -27.99
N ARG A 590 -3.36 -25.16 -29.00
CA ARG A 590 -2.99 -25.33 -30.40
C ARG A 590 -2.94 -24.01 -31.15
N ALA A 591 -1.72 -23.53 -31.37
CA ALA A 591 -1.19 -23.24 -32.70
C ALA A 591 0.21 -22.61 -32.54
N GLY A 592 1.24 -23.45 -32.52
CA GLY A 592 2.52 -23.02 -33.05
C GLY A 592 2.37 -22.68 -34.55
N PRO A 593 3.24 -21.84 -35.12
CA PRO A 593 3.08 -21.29 -36.47
C PRO A 593 3.06 -22.31 -37.62
N ASP A 594 3.26 -23.61 -37.36
CA ASP A 594 3.39 -24.68 -38.37
C ASP A 594 2.30 -25.77 -38.31
N ALA A 595 1.17 -25.57 -37.62
CA ALA A 595 0.09 -26.56 -37.67
C ALA A 595 -0.67 -26.47 -39.01
N PRO A 596 -0.67 -27.52 -39.86
CA PRO A 596 -1.48 -27.50 -41.07
C PRO A 596 -2.96 -27.52 -40.71
N LEU A 597 -3.73 -26.68 -41.39
CA LEU A 597 -5.19 -26.64 -41.29
C LEU A 597 -5.75 -28.02 -41.64
N ARG A 598 -6.55 -28.59 -40.73
CA ARG A 598 -7.43 -29.73 -41.02
C ARG A 598 -8.79 -29.22 -41.44
#